data_AF-A0A7W0VNC8-F1
#
_entry.id   AF-A0A7W0VNC8-F1
#
_cell.length_a   1.000
_cell.length_b   1.000
_cell.length_c   1.000
_cell.angle_alpha   90.00
_cell.angle_beta   90.00
_cell.angle_gamma   90.00
#
_symmetry.space_group_name_H-M   'P 1'
#
loop_
_entity.id
_entity.type
_entity.pdbx_description
1 polymer ?
#
loop_
_entity_poly.entity_id
_entity_poly.type
_entity_poly.pdbx_seq_one_letter_code
_entity_poly.pdbx_strand_id
1 'polypeptide(L)'
;MTMDVYAEWAMPAVIAIFVVGGCLIALVSGVLAAFLRARRRTLLAASAEASVGDEPPLLVEGLDVVLSGIVRHHEGHDVAVKVAVTQYGSEAESSGSWSHSWTEIDREIILAPFLLELANGQRVLVEPPKNVDVADALDQKVWIDRNKRVLSAELVPGEHIYARGRLERSDQAAPADAYRDVQWGFTLRPTGGQMLLSSEPLGAGMRKRATFHRRNGWWALTLLVATQLSLVWFYGRVAASPEVMSVESKRYYYSTDSEGDTTDHHMIKIRGVEVEVDGDDYDRILQGTRLPIRIASSTNWNLGASPTLRWWHGAIIAVAPLVFWIGYRARRRSTRPWFRRKVNEEGMGRLPNVSSGTLPT
;
A
#
# COMPACT_ATOMS: atom_id res chain seq x y z
N MET A 1 43.08 -11.06 -25.42
CA MET A 1 42.21 -11.10 -24.23
C MET A 1 42.14 -9.68 -23.69
N THR A 2 40.97 -9.05 -23.73
CA THR A 2 40.79 -7.68 -23.20
C THR A 2 40.69 -7.78 -21.68
N MET A 3 41.60 -7.13 -20.97
CA MET A 3 41.59 -7.04 -19.52
C MET A 3 40.58 -5.96 -19.11
N ASP A 4 39.50 -6.37 -18.45
CA ASP A 4 38.51 -5.44 -17.91
C ASP A 4 39.01 -4.93 -16.57
N VAL A 5 39.44 -3.66 -16.56
CA VAL A 5 39.88 -2.95 -15.35
C VAL A 5 38.78 -2.02 -14.91
N TYR A 6 38.44 -2.08 -13.62
CA TYR A 6 37.46 -1.20 -13.01
C TYR A 6 38.10 -0.34 -11.93
N ALA A 7 37.55 0.84 -11.69
CA ALA A 7 37.91 1.58 -10.49
C ALA A 7 37.36 0.84 -9.26
N GLU A 8 38.07 0.86 -8.14
CA GLU A 8 37.70 0.10 -6.92
C GLU A 8 36.28 0.44 -6.42
N TRP A 9 35.90 1.72 -6.50
CA TRP A 9 34.58 2.22 -6.12
C TRP A 9 33.46 1.91 -7.13
N ALA A 10 33.79 1.29 -8.26
CA ALA A 10 32.86 1.04 -9.36
C ALA A 10 32.15 -0.30 -9.19
N MET A 11 30.82 -0.23 -9.18
CA MET A 11 29.95 -1.38 -9.31
C MET A 11 30.11 -2.00 -10.72
N PRO A 12 30.32 -3.33 -10.81
CA PRO A 12 30.38 -4.04 -12.08
C PRO A 12 29.16 -3.73 -12.96
N ALA A 13 29.38 -3.57 -14.27
CA ALA A 13 28.35 -3.11 -15.20
C ALA A 13 27.09 -3.98 -15.20
N VAL A 14 27.25 -5.31 -15.09
CA VAL A 14 26.12 -6.25 -15.01
C VAL A 14 25.24 -5.95 -13.79
N ILE A 15 25.85 -5.75 -12.61
CA ILE A 15 25.13 -5.41 -11.38
C ILE A 15 24.46 -4.03 -11.54
N ALA A 16 25.18 -3.05 -12.08
CA ALA A 16 24.63 -1.71 -12.31
C ALA A 16 23.39 -1.75 -13.22
N ILE A 17 23.41 -2.54 -14.30
CA ILE A 17 22.26 -2.74 -15.20
C ILE A 17 21.08 -3.35 -14.45
N PHE A 18 21.30 -4.40 -13.65
CA PHE A 18 20.22 -5.02 -12.87
C PHE A 18 19.63 -4.05 -11.84
N VAL A 19 20.48 -3.29 -11.13
CA VAL A 19 20.03 -2.30 -10.14
C VAL A 19 19.21 -1.19 -10.81
N VAL A 20 19.72 -0.60 -11.90
CA VAL A 20 19.04 0.48 -12.62
C VAL A 20 17.75 -0.02 -13.26
N GLY A 21 17.80 -1.13 -13.99
CA GLY A 21 16.64 -1.72 -14.67
C GLY A 21 15.56 -2.20 -13.70
N GLY A 22 15.96 -2.91 -12.64
CA GLY A 22 15.05 -3.38 -11.59
C GLY A 22 14.37 -2.22 -10.84
N CYS A 23 15.14 -1.18 -10.49
CA CYS A 23 14.61 0.02 -9.85
C CYS A 23 13.60 0.75 -10.76
N LEU A 24 13.93 0.93 -12.04
CA LEU A 24 13.05 1.54 -13.02
C LEU A 24 11.71 0.78 -13.13
N ILE A 25 11.76 -0.54 -13.32
CA ILE A 25 10.56 -1.38 -13.42
C ILE A 25 9.72 -1.28 -12.14
N ALA A 26 10.36 -1.35 -10.96
CA ALA A 26 9.66 -1.29 -9.68
C ALA A 26 8.95 0.06 -9.45
N LEU A 27 9.60 1.17 -9.78
CA LEU A 27 9.05 2.52 -9.62
C LEU A 27 7.94 2.79 -10.64
N VAL A 28 8.14 2.45 -11.92
CA VAL A 28 7.10 2.59 -12.97
C VAL A 28 5.86 1.77 -12.62
N SER A 29 6.05 0.51 -12.23
CA SER A 29 4.95 -0.36 -11.76
C SER A 29 4.24 0.24 -10.55
N GLY A 30 4.98 0.90 -9.66
CA GLY A 30 4.43 1.57 -8.49
C GLY A 30 3.57 2.78 -8.81
N VAL A 31 4.06 3.64 -9.69
CA VAL A 31 3.32 4.80 -10.23
C VAL A 31 2.02 4.32 -10.86
N LEU A 32 2.11 3.39 -11.82
CA LEU A 32 0.93 2.84 -12.51
C LEU A 32 -0.06 2.23 -11.53
N ALA A 33 0.40 1.36 -10.63
CA ALA A 33 -0.48 0.71 -9.66
C ALA A 33 -1.11 1.70 -8.67
N ALA A 34 -0.44 2.79 -8.31
CA ALA A 34 -1.00 3.84 -7.45
C ALA A 34 -2.09 4.64 -8.19
N PHE A 35 -1.83 5.08 -9.42
CA PHE A 35 -2.81 5.83 -10.22
C PHE A 35 -4.00 4.97 -10.66
N LEU A 36 -3.80 3.72 -11.06
CA LEU A 36 -4.90 2.79 -11.38
C LEU A 36 -5.78 2.54 -10.16
N ARG A 37 -5.19 2.35 -8.96
CA ARG A 37 -5.95 2.24 -7.72
C ARG A 37 -6.69 3.53 -7.38
N ALA A 38 -6.07 4.69 -7.58
CA ALA A 38 -6.73 5.98 -7.38
C ALA A 38 -7.93 6.14 -8.31
N ARG A 39 -7.76 5.89 -9.61
CA ARG A 39 -8.82 5.95 -10.63
C ARG A 39 -9.98 5.01 -10.30
N ARG A 40 -9.69 3.74 -9.97
CA ARG A 40 -10.72 2.78 -9.57
C ARG A 40 -11.50 3.27 -8.34
N ARG A 41 -10.83 3.88 -7.36
CA ARG A 41 -11.50 4.42 -6.16
C ARG A 41 -12.33 5.67 -6.46
N THR A 42 -11.90 6.52 -7.41
CA THR A 42 -12.69 7.66 -7.87
C THR A 42 -13.95 7.20 -8.60
N LEU A 43 -13.86 6.19 -9.47
CA LEU A 43 -15.04 5.63 -10.15
C LEU A 43 -16.03 5.02 -9.17
N LEU A 44 -15.54 4.26 -8.18
CA LEU A 44 -16.39 3.72 -7.12
C LEU A 44 -17.00 4.80 -6.23
N ALA A 45 -16.29 5.91 -6.00
CA ALA A 45 -16.85 7.04 -5.26
C ALA A 45 -17.98 7.70 -6.06
N ALA A 46 -17.78 7.90 -7.37
CA ALA A 46 -18.80 8.45 -8.25
C ALA A 46 -20.04 7.55 -8.34
N SER A 47 -19.86 6.22 -8.41
CA SER A 47 -21.01 5.29 -8.38
C SER A 47 -21.74 5.31 -7.04
N ALA A 48 -21.02 5.45 -5.92
CA ALA A 48 -21.62 5.58 -4.60
C ALA A 48 -22.34 6.92 -4.41
N GLU A 49 -21.89 7.99 -5.04
CA GLU A 49 -22.61 9.27 -5.03
C GLU A 49 -23.85 9.23 -5.90
N ALA A 50 -23.76 8.59 -7.08
CA ALA A 50 -24.91 8.38 -7.94
C ALA A 50 -26.00 7.54 -7.28
N SER A 51 -25.64 6.61 -6.38
CA SER A 51 -26.64 5.79 -5.68
C SER A 51 -27.44 6.55 -4.62
N VAL A 52 -26.93 7.69 -4.12
CA VAL A 52 -27.58 8.51 -3.09
C VAL A 52 -28.71 9.36 -3.68
N GLY A 53 -28.73 9.56 -5.01
CA GLY A 53 -29.75 10.38 -5.68
C GLY A 53 -31.14 9.76 -5.65
N ASP A 54 -32.14 10.57 -6.01
CA ASP A 54 -33.56 10.17 -6.06
C ASP A 54 -33.82 9.02 -7.07
N GLU A 55 -32.93 8.88 -8.06
CA GLU A 55 -32.97 7.80 -9.03
C GLU A 55 -31.87 6.77 -8.71
N PRO A 56 -32.23 5.55 -8.25
CA PRO A 56 -31.24 4.50 -8.06
C PRO A 56 -30.62 4.09 -9.39
N PRO A 57 -29.36 3.61 -9.39
CA PRO A 57 -28.69 3.20 -10.61
C PRO A 57 -29.45 2.05 -11.30
N LEU A 58 -29.42 2.03 -12.63
CA LEU A 58 -29.98 0.93 -13.41
C LEU A 58 -29.39 -0.40 -12.95
N LEU A 59 -30.27 -1.34 -12.58
CA LEU A 59 -29.88 -2.68 -12.15
C LEU A 59 -29.49 -3.51 -13.37
N VAL A 60 -28.17 -3.64 -13.59
CA VAL A 60 -27.60 -4.42 -14.69
C VAL A 60 -26.76 -5.55 -14.09
N GLU A 61 -27.02 -6.76 -14.58
CA GLU A 61 -26.32 -7.97 -14.16
C GLU A 61 -24.79 -7.87 -14.40
N GLY A 62 -24.01 -8.42 -13.46
CA GLY A 62 -22.56 -8.53 -13.54
C GLY A 62 -21.77 -7.29 -13.11
N LEU A 63 -22.45 -6.15 -12.88
CA LEU A 63 -21.79 -4.91 -12.46
C LEU A 63 -21.46 -4.88 -10.96
N ASP A 64 -20.26 -4.38 -10.62
CA ASP A 64 -19.86 -4.01 -9.25
C ASP A 64 -20.49 -2.63 -8.95
N VAL A 65 -21.51 -2.61 -8.12
CA VAL A 65 -22.33 -1.42 -7.83
C VAL A 65 -22.30 -1.09 -6.35
N VAL A 66 -22.68 0.15 -6.05
CA VAL A 66 -23.08 0.57 -4.71
C VAL A 66 -24.58 0.88 -4.79
N LEU A 67 -25.35 0.27 -3.91
CA LEU A 67 -26.77 0.53 -3.74
C LEU A 67 -26.98 1.22 -2.40
N SER A 68 -27.91 2.17 -2.36
CA SER A 68 -28.42 2.75 -1.11
C SER A 68 -29.89 2.42 -0.97
N GLY A 69 -30.30 2.15 0.25
CA GLY A 69 -31.70 1.83 0.54
C GLY A 69 -31.94 1.52 2.00
N ILE A 70 -33.18 1.19 2.29
CA ILE A 70 -33.65 0.87 3.64
C ILE A 70 -33.55 -0.63 3.86
N VAL A 71 -32.97 -1.04 5.00
CA VAL A 71 -32.87 -2.44 5.41
C VAL A 71 -34.24 -2.97 5.78
N ARG A 72 -34.60 -4.12 5.22
CA ARG A 72 -35.76 -4.93 5.61
C ARG A 72 -35.30 -6.35 5.91
N HIS A 73 -35.87 -6.97 6.93
CA HIS A 73 -35.57 -8.37 7.21
C HIS A 73 -36.07 -9.29 6.09
N HIS A 74 -35.31 -10.36 5.88
CA HIS A 74 -35.79 -11.52 5.15
C HIS A 74 -36.64 -12.40 6.08
N GLU A 75 -37.59 -13.16 5.52
CA GLU A 75 -38.48 -14.00 6.33
C GLU A 75 -37.69 -14.98 7.20
N GLY A 76 -38.07 -15.08 8.49
CA GLY A 76 -37.43 -15.98 9.45
C GLY A 76 -36.12 -15.49 10.06
N HIS A 77 -35.72 -14.23 9.82
CA HIS A 77 -34.51 -13.64 10.40
C HIS A 77 -34.79 -12.33 11.13
N ASP A 78 -34.30 -12.23 12.37
CA ASP A 78 -34.47 -11.04 13.23
C ASP A 78 -33.25 -10.10 13.23
N VAL A 79 -32.19 -10.47 12.52
CA VAL A 79 -30.95 -9.69 12.42
C VAL A 79 -30.46 -9.73 10.98
N ALA A 80 -30.25 -8.57 10.37
CA ALA A 80 -29.57 -8.50 9.08
C ALA A 80 -28.07 -8.74 9.28
N VAL A 81 -27.42 -7.87 10.07
CA VAL A 81 -25.99 -7.94 10.35
C VAL A 81 -25.73 -7.41 11.75
N LYS A 82 -24.99 -8.18 12.56
CA LYS A 82 -24.52 -7.75 13.88
C LYS A 82 -23.04 -8.07 14.01
N VAL A 83 -22.26 -7.08 14.42
CA VAL A 83 -20.85 -7.23 14.75
C VAL A 83 -20.70 -6.99 16.24
N ALA A 84 -20.09 -7.93 16.96
CA ALA A 84 -19.76 -7.79 18.37
C ALA A 84 -18.25 -7.94 18.54
N VAL A 85 -17.61 -6.94 19.14
CA VAL A 85 -16.17 -6.89 19.39
C VAL A 85 -15.95 -6.93 20.89
N THR A 86 -15.35 -8.02 21.37
CA THR A 86 -14.96 -8.14 22.77
C THR A 86 -13.58 -7.54 22.96
N GLN A 87 -13.45 -6.62 23.92
CA GLN A 87 -12.20 -5.97 24.27
C GLN A 87 -11.80 -6.26 25.72
N TYR A 88 -10.49 -6.34 25.95
CA TYR A 88 -9.87 -6.40 27.27
C TYR A 88 -9.13 -5.10 27.59
N GLY A 89 -9.35 -4.56 28.78
CA GLY A 89 -8.79 -3.32 29.30
C GLY A 89 -7.56 -3.59 30.17
N SER A 90 -6.49 -2.82 29.96
CA SER A 90 -5.32 -2.77 30.83
C SER A 90 -5.01 -1.33 31.24
N GLU A 91 -4.46 -1.15 32.43
CA GLU A 91 -3.98 0.14 32.94
C GLU A 91 -2.47 0.10 33.12
N ALA A 92 -1.82 1.25 32.92
CA ALA A 92 -0.42 1.46 33.24
C ALA A 92 -0.24 2.82 33.92
N GLU A 93 0.55 2.83 34.98
CA GLU A 93 0.98 4.06 35.65
C GLU A 93 2.43 4.36 35.28
N SER A 94 2.70 5.58 34.82
CA SER A 94 4.04 6.08 34.52
C SER A 94 4.21 7.46 35.14
N SER A 95 5.13 7.57 36.11
CA SER A 95 5.44 8.84 36.78
C SER A 95 4.21 9.56 37.35
N GLY A 96 3.28 8.81 37.95
CA GLY A 96 2.03 9.35 38.52
C GLY A 96 0.94 9.70 37.49
N SER A 97 1.21 9.51 36.20
CA SER A 97 0.20 9.60 35.14
C SER A 97 -0.36 8.21 34.82
N TRP A 98 -1.68 8.09 34.84
CA TRP A 98 -2.37 6.86 34.45
C TRP A 98 -2.72 6.89 32.97
N SER A 99 -2.58 5.74 32.32
CA SER A 99 -3.04 5.47 30.97
C SER A 99 -3.74 4.13 30.94
N HIS A 100 -4.62 3.94 29.97
CA HIS A 100 -5.27 2.65 29.75
C HIS A 100 -5.34 2.31 28.26
N SER A 101 -5.44 1.02 27.97
CA SER A 101 -5.65 0.51 26.63
C SER A 101 -6.77 -0.53 26.62
N TRP A 102 -7.57 -0.54 25.56
CA TRP A 102 -8.54 -1.57 25.24
C TRP A 102 -8.05 -2.31 24.01
N THR A 103 -7.85 -3.62 24.13
CA THR A 103 -7.37 -4.47 23.04
C THR A 103 -8.46 -5.44 22.62
N GLU A 104 -8.74 -5.51 21.32
CA GLU A 104 -9.63 -6.53 20.76
C GLU A 104 -9.07 -7.94 20.99
N ILE A 105 -9.83 -8.75 21.74
CA ILE A 105 -9.52 -10.15 22.03
C ILE A 105 -10.34 -11.11 21.17
N ASP A 106 -11.57 -10.74 20.83
CA ASP A 106 -12.48 -11.56 20.03
C ASP A 106 -13.44 -10.72 19.21
N ARG A 107 -13.92 -11.29 18.10
CA ARG A 107 -14.87 -10.65 17.18
C ARG A 107 -15.84 -11.69 16.63
N GLU A 108 -17.11 -11.46 16.93
CA GLU A 108 -18.22 -12.24 16.41
C GLU A 108 -18.96 -11.43 15.34
N ILE A 109 -19.35 -12.09 14.25
CA ILE A 109 -20.12 -11.50 13.17
C ILE A 109 -21.29 -12.44 12.88
N ILE A 110 -22.51 -11.98 13.17
CA ILE A 110 -23.76 -12.67 12.87
C ILE A 110 -24.34 -12.05 11.60
N LEU A 111 -24.64 -12.89 10.62
CA LEU A 111 -25.08 -12.48 9.29
C LEU A 111 -26.28 -13.31 8.86
N ALA A 112 -27.30 -12.63 8.33
CA ALA A 112 -28.37 -13.26 7.59
C ALA A 112 -28.60 -12.52 6.26
N PRO A 113 -29.18 -13.20 5.25
CA PRO A 113 -29.72 -12.51 4.10
C PRO A 113 -30.78 -11.49 4.51
N PHE A 114 -30.84 -10.36 3.82
CA PHE A 114 -31.82 -9.31 4.07
C PHE A 114 -32.17 -8.59 2.77
N LEU A 115 -33.24 -7.81 2.78
CA LEU A 115 -33.69 -7.06 1.61
C LEU A 115 -33.27 -5.60 1.74
N LEU A 116 -32.81 -5.02 0.64
CA LEU A 116 -32.54 -3.60 0.52
C LEU A 116 -33.63 -2.96 -0.34
N GLU A 117 -34.44 -2.11 0.26
CA GLU A 117 -35.49 -1.34 -0.42
C GLU A 117 -34.90 -0.02 -0.95
N LEU A 118 -34.79 0.11 -2.27
CA LEU A 118 -34.25 1.27 -2.96
C LEU A 118 -35.28 2.42 -2.98
N ALA A 119 -34.84 3.64 -3.30
CA ALA A 119 -35.69 4.83 -3.35
C ALA A 119 -36.89 4.72 -4.30
N ASN A 120 -36.78 3.91 -5.37
CA ASN A 120 -37.86 3.65 -6.32
C ASN A 120 -38.81 2.49 -5.90
N GLY A 121 -38.68 1.98 -4.68
CA GLY A 121 -39.45 0.86 -4.15
C GLY A 121 -38.99 -0.52 -4.61
N GLN A 122 -37.99 -0.62 -5.50
CA GLN A 122 -37.40 -1.91 -5.87
C GLN A 122 -36.70 -2.53 -4.65
N ARG A 123 -36.80 -3.85 -4.55
CA ARG A 123 -36.16 -4.62 -3.47
C ARG A 123 -35.10 -5.53 -4.06
N VAL A 124 -33.91 -5.47 -3.49
CA VAL A 124 -32.74 -6.29 -3.86
C VAL A 124 -32.40 -7.20 -2.69
N LEU A 125 -32.29 -8.51 -2.94
CA LEU A 125 -31.84 -9.45 -1.92
C LEU A 125 -30.33 -9.27 -1.71
N VAL A 126 -29.88 -9.07 -0.48
CA VAL A 126 -28.46 -8.98 -0.14
C VAL A 126 -28.03 -10.29 0.50
N GLU A 127 -27.09 -10.97 -0.14
CA GLU A 127 -26.49 -12.22 0.35
C GLU A 127 -25.06 -11.95 0.87
N PRO A 128 -24.90 -11.61 2.16
CA PRO A 128 -23.59 -11.32 2.70
C PRO A 128 -22.71 -12.60 2.76
N PRO A 129 -21.41 -12.52 2.41
CA PRO A 129 -20.47 -13.61 2.65
C PRO A 129 -20.22 -13.80 4.15
N LYS A 130 -19.68 -14.95 4.56
CA LYS A 130 -19.25 -15.21 5.96
C LYS A 130 -18.37 -14.09 6.56
N ASN A 131 -17.61 -13.39 5.73
CA ASN A 131 -16.74 -12.28 6.13
C ASN A 131 -17.15 -11.00 5.39
N VAL A 132 -18.08 -10.23 5.97
CA VAL A 132 -18.50 -8.92 5.45
C VAL A 132 -17.74 -7.79 6.16
N ASP A 133 -17.43 -6.73 5.42
CA ASP A 133 -16.97 -5.48 6.02
C ASP A 133 -18.18 -4.65 6.43
N VAL A 134 -18.35 -4.37 7.72
CA VAL A 134 -19.43 -3.51 8.23
C VAL A 134 -18.83 -2.19 8.70
N ALA A 135 -19.17 -1.11 8.01
CA ALA A 135 -18.70 0.23 8.26
C ALA A 135 -19.81 1.02 8.96
N ASP A 136 -19.93 0.76 10.25
CA ASP A 136 -20.92 1.37 11.13
C ASP A 136 -20.25 1.89 12.42
N ALA A 137 -20.99 2.66 13.22
CA ALA A 137 -20.54 3.07 14.55
C ALA A 137 -20.71 1.89 15.52
N LEU A 138 -19.68 1.65 16.34
CA LEU A 138 -19.77 0.73 17.48
C LEU A 138 -20.41 1.48 18.66
N ASP A 139 -21.70 1.75 18.55
CA ASP A 139 -22.46 2.63 19.44
C ASP A 139 -23.01 1.91 20.68
N GLN A 140 -23.26 0.61 20.59
CA GLN A 140 -23.68 -0.20 21.72
C GLN A 140 -22.46 -0.66 22.53
N LYS A 141 -22.39 -0.25 23.79
CA LYS A 141 -21.30 -0.57 24.71
C LYS A 141 -21.82 -1.25 25.96
N VAL A 142 -21.52 -2.54 26.08
CA VAL A 142 -21.92 -3.36 27.23
C VAL A 142 -20.69 -3.73 28.04
N TRP A 143 -20.71 -3.40 29.33
CA TRP A 143 -19.66 -3.78 30.27
C TRP A 143 -19.94 -5.15 30.87
N ILE A 144 -19.00 -6.08 30.70
CA ILE A 144 -19.08 -7.40 31.32
C ILE A 144 -18.42 -7.35 32.70
N ASP A 145 -17.23 -6.74 32.77
CA ASP A 145 -16.48 -6.47 34.00
C ASP A 145 -15.66 -5.17 33.84
N ARG A 146 -14.89 -4.77 34.85
CA ARG A 146 -14.05 -3.54 34.81
C ARG A 146 -13.06 -3.54 33.64
N ASN A 147 -12.51 -4.70 33.30
CA ASN A 147 -11.48 -4.89 32.30
C ASN A 147 -12.02 -5.57 31.03
N LYS A 148 -13.33 -5.72 30.87
CA LYS A 148 -13.93 -6.41 29.73
C LYS A 148 -15.23 -5.76 29.32
N ARG A 149 -15.31 -5.44 28.04
CA ARG A 149 -16.50 -4.86 27.43
C ARG A 149 -16.73 -5.42 26.05
N VAL A 150 -17.98 -5.35 25.61
CA VAL A 150 -18.39 -5.67 24.24
C VAL A 150 -18.86 -4.39 23.59
N LEU A 151 -18.31 -4.12 22.41
CA LEU A 151 -18.78 -3.08 21.52
C LEU A 151 -19.56 -3.76 20.40
N SER A 152 -20.81 -3.37 20.17
CA SER A 152 -21.60 -3.89 19.05
C SER A 152 -22.03 -2.80 18.09
N ALA A 153 -22.17 -3.20 16.82
CA ALA A 153 -22.82 -2.47 15.76
C ALA A 153 -23.84 -3.43 15.11
N GLU A 154 -25.04 -2.95 14.84
CA GLU A 154 -26.13 -3.77 14.33
C GLU A 154 -26.93 -2.99 13.30
N LEU A 155 -27.11 -3.59 12.11
CA LEU A 155 -27.95 -3.04 11.08
C LEU A 155 -29.40 -3.40 11.37
N VAL A 156 -30.20 -2.41 11.78
CA VAL A 156 -31.59 -2.60 12.19
C VAL A 156 -32.57 -2.37 11.03
N PRO A 157 -33.76 -3.01 11.03
CA PRO A 157 -34.81 -2.69 10.07
C PRO A 157 -35.16 -1.22 10.04
N GLY A 158 -35.36 -0.67 8.85
CA GLY A 158 -35.67 0.74 8.68
C GLY A 158 -34.44 1.64 8.60
N GLU A 159 -33.24 1.12 8.92
CA GLU A 159 -32.01 1.87 8.77
C GLU A 159 -31.64 2.04 7.28
N HIS A 160 -31.16 3.22 6.93
CA HIS A 160 -30.67 3.50 5.59
C HIS A 160 -29.18 3.15 5.48
N ILE A 161 -28.84 2.23 4.58
CA ILE A 161 -27.46 1.75 4.40
C ILE A 161 -27.00 1.85 2.95
N TYR A 162 -25.68 1.71 2.78
CA TYR A 162 -24.97 1.59 1.52
C TYR A 162 -24.36 0.20 1.42
N ALA A 163 -24.79 -0.58 0.44
CA ALA A 163 -24.29 -1.93 0.18
C ALA A 163 -23.49 -1.95 -1.13
N ARG A 164 -22.26 -2.45 -1.07
CA ARG A 164 -21.40 -2.65 -2.24
C ARG A 164 -21.20 -4.13 -2.54
N GLY A 165 -21.50 -4.52 -3.75
CA GLY A 165 -21.34 -5.87 -4.26
C GLY A 165 -21.53 -5.95 -5.77
N ARG A 166 -21.62 -7.17 -6.28
CA ARG A 166 -21.97 -7.47 -7.66
C ARG A 166 -23.44 -7.81 -7.75
N LEU A 167 -24.15 -7.19 -8.68
CA LEU A 167 -25.52 -7.56 -9.00
C LEU A 167 -25.54 -8.84 -9.83
N GLU A 168 -26.35 -9.80 -9.41
CA GLU A 168 -26.67 -11.03 -10.15
C GLU A 168 -28.18 -11.13 -10.26
N ARG A 169 -28.67 -11.74 -11.33
CA ARG A 169 -30.10 -12.01 -11.46
C ARG A 169 -30.48 -13.07 -10.43
N SER A 170 -31.59 -12.87 -9.72
CA SER A 170 -32.03 -13.87 -8.75
C SER A 170 -32.55 -15.11 -9.47
N ASP A 171 -32.05 -16.29 -9.10
CA ASP A 171 -32.59 -17.58 -9.53
C ASP A 171 -33.87 -17.95 -8.76
N GLN A 172 -34.14 -17.26 -7.64
CA GLN A 172 -35.38 -17.44 -6.88
C GLN A 172 -36.51 -16.74 -7.63
N ALA A 173 -37.24 -17.51 -8.44
CA ALA A 173 -38.57 -17.12 -8.89
C ALA A 173 -39.41 -16.80 -7.65
N ALA A 174 -40.07 -15.64 -7.65
CA ALA A 174 -40.98 -15.26 -6.57
C ALA A 174 -41.91 -16.44 -6.24
N PRO A 175 -42.08 -16.83 -4.97
CA PRO A 175 -43.01 -17.90 -4.62
C PRO A 175 -44.40 -17.54 -5.17
N ALA A 176 -44.97 -18.45 -5.95
CA ALA A 176 -46.18 -18.22 -6.75
C ALA A 176 -47.43 -17.87 -5.91
N ASP A 177 -47.39 -18.05 -4.59
CA ASP A 177 -48.55 -17.97 -3.70
C ASP A 177 -48.49 -16.88 -2.61
N ALA A 178 -47.49 -15.98 -2.61
CA ALA A 178 -47.49 -14.81 -1.73
C ALA A 178 -48.10 -13.59 -2.44
N TYR A 179 -49.43 -13.49 -2.40
CA TYR A 179 -50.30 -12.34 -2.67
C TYR A 179 -49.58 -11.04 -3.15
N ARG A 180 -49.31 -10.97 -4.47
CA ARG A 180 -49.10 -9.78 -5.33
C ARG A 180 -48.26 -8.62 -4.75
N ASP A 181 -46.96 -8.59 -5.07
CA ASP A 181 -46.25 -7.45 -5.72
C ASP A 181 -44.71 -7.49 -5.61
N VAL A 182 -44.12 -8.55 -5.08
CA VAL A 182 -42.68 -8.52 -4.78
C VAL A 182 -41.90 -9.40 -5.76
N GLN A 183 -41.60 -8.88 -6.95
CA GLN A 183 -40.60 -9.46 -7.86
C GLN A 183 -39.20 -9.00 -7.44
N TRP A 184 -38.45 -9.81 -6.69
CA TRP A 184 -37.00 -9.58 -6.51
C TRP A 184 -36.26 -10.13 -7.73
N GLY A 185 -35.98 -9.26 -8.70
CA GLY A 185 -35.24 -9.65 -9.92
C GLY A 185 -33.73 -9.78 -9.72
N PHE A 186 -33.18 -9.22 -8.63
CA PHE A 186 -31.74 -9.10 -8.42
C PHE A 186 -31.30 -9.45 -7.00
N THR A 187 -30.12 -10.05 -6.94
CA THR A 187 -29.40 -10.38 -5.71
C THR A 187 -28.04 -9.68 -5.73
N LEU A 188 -27.70 -9.01 -4.64
CA LEU A 188 -26.39 -8.39 -4.44
C LEU A 188 -25.48 -9.38 -3.73
N ARG A 189 -24.40 -9.78 -4.43
CA ARG A 189 -23.40 -10.75 -3.98
C ARG A 189 -22.03 -10.10 -3.73
N PRO A 190 -21.12 -10.75 -2.99
CA PRO A 190 -19.78 -10.22 -2.78
C PRO A 190 -18.95 -10.15 -4.07
N THR A 191 -18.31 -9.00 -4.32
CA THR A 191 -17.34 -8.85 -5.43
C THR A 191 -15.97 -9.38 -5.01
N GLY A 192 -15.58 -10.55 -5.52
CA GLY A 192 -14.28 -11.16 -5.20
C GLY A 192 -14.20 -11.63 -3.73
N GLY A 193 -15.31 -12.14 -3.20
CA GLY A 193 -15.41 -12.66 -1.83
C GLY A 193 -15.50 -11.59 -0.74
N GLN A 194 -15.61 -10.31 -1.10
CA GLN A 194 -15.82 -9.21 -0.15
C GLN A 194 -17.07 -8.42 -0.48
N MET A 195 -17.84 -8.10 0.55
CA MET A 195 -18.97 -7.16 0.50
C MET A 195 -18.71 -6.07 1.56
N LEU A 196 -19.13 -4.84 1.26
CA LEU A 196 -19.04 -3.71 2.20
C LEU A 196 -20.44 -3.18 2.44
N LEU A 197 -20.87 -3.17 3.70
CA LEU A 197 -22.10 -2.56 4.18
C LEU A 197 -21.73 -1.36 5.03
N SER A 198 -22.42 -0.23 4.89
CA SER A 198 -22.11 0.99 5.65
C SER A 198 -23.37 1.78 5.94
N SER A 199 -23.51 2.26 7.17
CA SER A 199 -24.55 3.25 7.53
C SER A 199 -24.18 4.64 7.00
N GLU A 200 -22.88 4.93 6.86
CA GLU A 200 -22.38 6.19 6.31
C GLU A 200 -22.24 6.19 4.77
N PRO A 201 -22.42 7.36 4.11
CA PRO A 201 -22.18 7.50 2.68
C PRO A 201 -20.75 7.09 2.27
N LEU A 202 -20.66 6.06 1.44
CA LEU A 202 -19.37 5.49 1.01
C LEU A 202 -18.51 6.44 0.16
N GLY A 203 -19.13 7.43 -0.49
CA GLY A 203 -18.47 8.37 -1.41
C GLY A 203 -17.29 9.10 -0.77
N ALA A 204 -17.48 9.70 0.41
CA ALA A 204 -16.44 10.49 1.08
C ALA A 204 -15.23 9.62 1.49
N GLY A 205 -15.49 8.43 2.05
CA GLY A 205 -14.45 7.47 2.42
C GLY A 205 -13.66 6.97 1.21
N MET A 206 -14.35 6.70 0.09
CA MET A 206 -13.69 6.29 -1.16
C MET A 206 -12.87 7.42 -1.79
N ARG A 207 -13.34 8.67 -1.77
CA ARG A 207 -12.56 9.85 -2.20
C ARG A 207 -11.30 10.02 -1.37
N LYS A 208 -11.39 9.94 -0.05
CA LYS A 208 -10.22 10.03 0.86
C LYS A 208 -9.18 8.95 0.57
N ARG A 209 -9.61 7.73 0.21
CA ARG A 209 -8.70 6.66 -0.24
C ARG A 209 -8.13 6.92 -1.64
N ALA A 210 -8.92 7.48 -2.55
CA ALA A 210 -8.45 7.86 -3.88
C ALA A 210 -7.37 8.94 -3.80
N THR A 211 -7.57 10.00 -2.99
CA THR A 211 -6.57 11.05 -2.76
C THR A 211 -5.31 10.51 -2.09
N PHE A 212 -5.45 9.57 -1.15
CA PHE A 212 -4.31 8.86 -0.57
C PHE A 212 -3.48 8.15 -1.66
N HIS A 213 -4.10 7.34 -2.52
CA HIS A 213 -3.39 6.63 -3.58
C HIS A 213 -2.78 7.58 -4.60
N ARG A 214 -3.51 8.64 -4.99
CA ARG A 214 -3.02 9.67 -5.91
C ARG A 214 -1.81 10.41 -5.35
N ARG A 215 -1.84 10.82 -4.08
CA ARG A 215 -0.71 11.50 -3.41
C ARG A 215 0.52 10.60 -3.35
N ASN A 216 0.34 9.33 -3.00
CA ASN A 216 1.48 8.39 -3.01
C ASN A 216 1.98 8.09 -4.43
N GLY A 217 1.09 8.08 -5.43
CA GLY A 217 1.47 7.98 -6.84
C GLY A 217 2.36 9.15 -7.29
N TRP A 218 2.04 10.38 -6.86
CA TRP A 218 2.90 11.54 -7.07
C TRP A 218 4.26 11.39 -6.39
N TRP A 219 4.31 10.94 -5.13
CA TRP A 219 5.58 10.67 -4.46
C TRP A 219 6.44 9.61 -5.18
N ALA A 220 5.81 8.53 -5.67
CA ALA A 220 6.49 7.51 -6.47
C ALA A 220 7.02 8.08 -7.79
N LEU A 221 6.25 8.97 -8.45
CA LEU A 221 6.66 9.61 -9.69
C LEU A 221 7.82 10.59 -9.45
N THR A 222 7.78 11.38 -8.38
CA THR A 222 8.89 12.25 -7.98
C THR A 222 10.15 11.44 -7.71
N LEU A 223 10.03 10.32 -6.98
CA LEU A 223 11.16 9.42 -6.72
C LEU A 223 11.70 8.81 -8.02
N LEU A 224 10.82 8.40 -8.95
CA LEU A 224 11.22 7.93 -10.28
C LEU A 224 12.02 8.99 -11.02
N VAL A 225 11.48 10.20 -11.17
CA VAL A 225 12.15 11.30 -11.89
C VAL A 225 13.49 11.64 -11.24
N ALA A 226 13.54 11.77 -9.91
CA ALA A 226 14.79 12.07 -9.19
C ALA A 226 15.86 10.98 -9.41
N THR A 227 15.47 9.70 -9.34
CA THR A 227 16.37 8.59 -9.63
C THR A 227 16.91 8.65 -11.06
N GLN A 228 16.04 8.87 -12.06
CA GLN A 228 16.45 8.95 -13.46
C GLN A 228 17.36 10.16 -13.73
N LEU A 229 17.07 11.31 -13.13
CA LEU A 229 17.94 12.50 -13.23
C LEU A 229 19.30 12.25 -12.59
N SER A 230 19.37 11.53 -11.46
CA SER A 230 20.66 11.16 -10.86
C SER A 230 21.50 10.25 -11.77
N LEU A 231 20.86 9.48 -12.66
CA LEU A 231 21.51 8.54 -13.58
C LEU A 231 21.91 9.16 -14.93
N VAL A 232 21.68 10.45 -15.17
CA VAL A 232 22.00 11.10 -16.46
C VAL A 232 23.46 10.87 -16.88
N TRP A 233 24.41 10.96 -15.94
CA TRP A 233 25.82 10.70 -16.21
C TRP A 233 26.11 9.22 -16.54
N PHE A 234 25.39 8.30 -15.90
CA PHE A 234 25.47 6.88 -16.25
C PHE A 234 24.95 6.64 -17.67
N TYR A 235 23.82 7.23 -18.05
CA TYR A 235 23.29 7.13 -19.42
C TYR A 235 24.20 7.74 -20.47
N GLY A 236 24.83 8.88 -20.17
CA GLY A 236 25.86 9.46 -21.03
C GLY A 236 27.00 8.48 -21.29
N ARG A 237 27.46 7.76 -20.25
CA ARG A 237 28.50 6.73 -20.40
C ARG A 237 28.01 5.52 -21.20
N VAL A 238 26.78 5.05 -20.98
CA VAL A 238 26.17 3.98 -21.79
C VAL A 238 26.14 4.35 -23.29
N ALA A 239 25.85 5.61 -23.61
CA ALA A 239 25.78 6.09 -24.99
C ALA A 239 27.15 6.39 -25.63
N ALA A 240 28.17 6.69 -24.83
CA ALA A 240 29.51 7.01 -25.33
C ALA A 240 30.24 5.79 -25.90
N SER A 241 31.08 5.95 -26.92
CA SER A 241 31.94 4.87 -27.40
C SER A 241 33.16 4.69 -26.49
N PRO A 242 33.67 3.46 -26.29
CA PRO A 242 34.93 3.27 -25.60
C PRO A 242 36.10 3.74 -26.48
N GLU A 243 37.01 4.50 -25.91
CA GLU A 243 38.28 4.91 -26.49
C GLU A 243 39.42 4.14 -25.83
N VAL A 244 40.46 3.78 -26.60
CA VAL A 244 41.62 3.08 -26.06
C VAL A 244 42.73 4.08 -25.75
N MET A 245 43.14 4.18 -24.50
CA MET A 245 44.17 5.11 -24.03
C MET A 245 45.32 4.39 -23.35
N SER A 246 46.52 4.96 -23.43
CA SER A 246 47.72 4.40 -22.80
C SER A 246 47.89 4.94 -21.38
N VAL A 247 48.31 4.09 -20.45
CA VAL A 247 48.65 4.47 -19.07
C VAL A 247 49.92 5.32 -19.07
N GLU A 248 49.84 6.55 -18.54
CA GLU A 248 50.93 7.53 -18.52
C GLU A 248 51.93 7.22 -17.40
N SER A 249 51.44 6.89 -16.20
CA SER A 249 52.26 6.58 -15.04
C SER A 249 51.47 5.76 -14.01
N LYS A 250 52.19 5.12 -13.08
CA LYS A 250 51.64 4.42 -11.90
C LYS A 250 52.19 5.03 -10.63
N ARG A 251 51.40 5.02 -9.55
CA ARG A 251 51.80 5.48 -8.23
C ARG A 251 51.14 4.59 -7.18
N TYR A 252 51.94 4.14 -6.22
CA TYR A 252 51.48 3.43 -5.03
C TYR A 252 51.81 4.28 -3.80
N TYR A 253 50.88 4.40 -2.87
CA TYR A 253 51.12 4.94 -1.54
C TYR A 253 50.09 4.33 -0.57
N TYR A 254 50.32 4.44 0.72
CA TYR A 254 49.35 4.07 1.74
C TYR A 254 48.99 5.30 2.57
N SER A 255 47.79 5.30 3.13
CA SER A 255 47.37 6.27 4.13
C SER A 255 47.05 5.54 5.44
N THR A 256 47.27 6.22 6.57
CA THR A 256 46.91 5.70 7.89
C THR A 256 45.91 6.66 8.51
N ASP A 257 44.77 6.16 8.96
CA ASP A 257 43.75 6.97 9.59
C ASP A 257 44.08 7.30 11.07
N SER A 258 43.18 8.00 11.75
CA SER A 258 43.38 8.37 13.16
C SER A 258 43.36 7.19 14.14
N GLU A 259 42.84 6.04 13.71
CA GLU A 259 42.75 4.81 14.52
C GLU A 259 43.95 3.89 14.28
N GLY A 260 44.81 4.21 13.32
CA GLY A 260 45.98 3.43 12.95
C GLY A 260 45.72 2.44 11.83
N ASP A 261 44.52 2.43 11.24
CA ASP A 261 44.17 1.56 10.13
C ASP A 261 44.83 2.08 8.86
N THR A 262 45.53 1.19 8.16
CA THR A 262 46.26 1.52 6.94
C THR A 262 45.46 1.11 5.72
N THR A 263 45.31 2.01 4.75
CA THR A 263 44.65 1.79 3.47
C THR A 263 45.68 1.95 2.35
N ASP A 264 45.84 0.93 1.51
CA ASP A 264 46.70 0.97 0.34
C ASP A 264 45.99 1.62 -0.85
N HIS A 265 46.69 2.51 -1.55
CA HIS A 265 46.17 3.25 -2.70
C HIS A 265 46.99 2.93 -3.95
N HIS A 266 46.31 2.38 -4.96
CA HIS A 266 46.91 1.96 -6.22
C HIS A 266 46.42 2.88 -7.35
N MET A 267 47.21 3.91 -7.68
CA MET A 267 46.82 4.95 -8.63
C MET A 267 47.46 4.75 -10.00
N ILE A 268 46.68 4.88 -11.06
CA ILE A 268 47.17 5.01 -12.44
C ILE A 268 46.80 6.38 -12.99
N LYS A 269 47.67 6.94 -13.84
CA LYS A 269 47.41 8.21 -14.51
C LYS A 269 47.09 7.98 -15.98
N ILE A 270 45.94 8.50 -16.43
CA ILE A 270 45.53 8.45 -17.83
C ILE A 270 44.94 9.80 -18.22
N ARG A 271 45.44 10.40 -19.30
CA ARG A 271 45.00 11.70 -19.80
C ARG A 271 45.11 12.79 -18.74
N GLY A 272 46.20 12.79 -17.98
CA GLY A 272 46.39 13.73 -16.88
C GLY A 272 45.52 13.51 -15.64
N VAL A 273 44.62 12.51 -15.62
CA VAL A 273 43.73 12.21 -14.49
C VAL A 273 44.22 10.96 -13.75
N GLU A 274 44.32 11.05 -12.43
CA GLU A 274 44.67 9.91 -11.56
C GLU A 274 43.41 9.12 -11.18
N VAL A 275 43.51 7.80 -11.23
CA VAL A 275 42.41 6.85 -11.00
C VAL A 275 42.90 5.76 -10.08
N GLU A 276 42.15 5.49 -9.03
CA GLU A 276 42.38 4.36 -8.15
C GLU A 276 41.83 3.08 -8.78
N VAL A 277 42.66 2.03 -8.80
CA VAL A 277 42.33 0.69 -9.30
C VAL A 277 42.58 -0.34 -8.21
N ASP A 278 41.99 -1.51 -8.34
CA ASP A 278 42.24 -2.62 -7.42
C ASP A 278 43.72 -3.07 -7.47
N GLY A 279 44.25 -3.58 -6.35
CA GLY A 279 45.64 -4.03 -6.25
C GLY A 279 46.00 -5.13 -7.26
N ASP A 280 45.09 -6.09 -7.51
CA ASP A 280 45.32 -7.17 -8.47
C ASP A 280 45.42 -6.65 -9.91
N ASP A 281 44.62 -5.63 -10.23
CA ASP A 281 44.65 -4.98 -11.54
C ASP A 281 45.88 -4.07 -11.68
N TYR A 282 46.25 -3.37 -10.61
CA TYR A 282 47.42 -2.52 -10.58
C TYR A 282 48.67 -3.30 -10.94
N ASP A 283 48.90 -4.48 -10.36
CA ASP A 283 50.10 -5.28 -10.62
C ASP A 283 50.20 -5.79 -12.06
N ARG A 284 49.06 -6.00 -12.71
CA ARG A 284 48.97 -6.43 -14.11
C ARG A 284 49.15 -5.28 -15.12
N ILE A 285 48.86 -4.05 -14.70
CA ILE A 285 48.99 -2.85 -15.55
C ILE A 285 50.45 -2.40 -15.59
N LEU A 286 50.98 -2.20 -16.79
CA LEU A 286 52.30 -1.59 -17.02
C LEU A 286 52.12 -0.17 -17.55
N GLN A 287 53.16 0.66 -17.41
CA GLN A 287 53.20 1.94 -18.11
C GLN A 287 53.14 1.71 -19.62
N GLY A 288 52.30 2.47 -20.32
CA GLY A 288 52.02 2.28 -21.75
C GLY A 288 50.97 1.20 -22.06
N THR A 289 50.47 0.44 -21.06
CA THR A 289 49.35 -0.48 -21.26
C THR A 289 48.15 0.27 -21.82
N ARG A 290 47.53 -0.29 -22.87
CA ARG A 290 46.37 0.27 -23.56
C ARG A 290 45.09 -0.23 -22.91
N LEU A 291 44.36 0.66 -22.25
CA LEU A 291 43.12 0.35 -21.54
C LEU A 291 41.92 1.02 -22.24
N PRO A 292 40.77 0.33 -22.32
CA PRO A 292 39.53 0.95 -22.77
C PRO A 292 39.00 1.91 -21.70
N ILE A 293 38.56 3.09 -22.13
CA ILE A 293 37.96 4.13 -21.29
C ILE A 293 36.72 4.63 -22.00
N ARG A 294 35.62 4.77 -21.25
CA ARG A 294 34.40 5.40 -21.76
C ARG A 294 34.42 6.88 -21.38
N ILE A 295 34.33 7.77 -22.36
CA ILE A 295 34.35 9.21 -22.14
C ILE A 295 33.08 9.81 -22.71
N ALA A 296 32.19 10.26 -21.83
CA ALA A 296 30.99 10.98 -22.23
C ALA A 296 31.21 12.50 -22.19
N SER A 297 32.04 12.98 -21.25
CA SER A 297 32.50 14.37 -21.19
C SER A 297 33.85 14.46 -20.46
N SER A 298 34.44 15.65 -20.36
CA SER A 298 35.69 15.88 -19.61
C SER A 298 35.60 15.49 -18.13
N THR A 299 34.40 15.57 -17.54
CA THR A 299 34.14 15.24 -16.12
C THR A 299 33.36 13.94 -15.94
N ASN A 300 32.84 13.34 -17.01
CA ASN A 300 32.08 12.09 -16.96
C ASN A 300 32.73 11.03 -17.84
N TRP A 301 33.60 10.26 -17.21
CA TRP A 301 34.30 9.14 -17.84
C TRP A 301 34.38 7.97 -16.85
N ASN A 302 34.69 6.78 -17.35
CA ASN A 302 34.98 5.62 -16.51
C ASN A 302 36.05 4.73 -17.14
N LEU A 303 36.86 4.13 -16.28
CA LEU A 303 37.77 3.07 -16.65
C LEU A 303 36.98 1.82 -17.04
N GLY A 304 37.46 1.12 -18.08
CA GLY A 304 36.82 -0.07 -18.63
C GLY A 304 35.92 0.21 -19.83
N ALA A 305 35.67 -0.83 -20.63
CA ALA A 305 34.81 -0.74 -21.82
C ALA A 305 33.31 -0.65 -21.49
N SER A 306 32.94 -1.02 -20.27
CA SER A 306 31.55 -1.13 -19.81
C SER A 306 31.17 0.03 -18.89
N PRO A 307 29.92 0.54 -18.95
CA PRO A 307 29.48 1.63 -18.07
C PRO A 307 29.30 1.14 -16.63
N THR A 308 29.90 1.83 -15.67
CA THR A 308 29.83 1.47 -14.24
C THR A 308 29.08 2.51 -13.41
N LEU A 309 28.61 2.12 -12.22
CA LEU A 309 27.98 3.02 -11.26
C LEU A 309 28.81 3.05 -9.97
N ARG A 310 28.81 4.16 -9.22
CA ARG A 310 29.41 4.15 -7.87
C ARG A 310 28.61 3.24 -6.95
N TRP A 311 29.27 2.43 -6.12
CA TRP A 311 28.60 1.50 -5.21
C TRP A 311 27.55 2.18 -4.32
N TRP A 312 27.90 3.29 -3.66
CA TRP A 312 26.96 4.03 -2.80
C TRP A 312 25.75 4.56 -3.58
N HIS A 313 25.95 5.00 -4.83
CA HIS A 313 24.87 5.52 -5.65
C HIS A 313 23.93 4.39 -6.09
N GLY A 314 24.49 3.24 -6.49
CA GLY A 314 23.72 2.03 -6.73
C GLY A 314 22.94 1.56 -5.51
N ALA A 315 23.55 1.59 -4.32
CA ALA A 315 22.90 1.25 -3.06
C ALA A 315 21.71 2.18 -2.76
N ILE A 316 21.88 3.50 -2.89
CA ILE A 316 20.79 4.47 -2.70
C ILE A 316 19.63 4.20 -3.66
N ILE A 317 19.93 3.97 -4.95
CA ILE A 317 18.92 3.68 -5.98
C ILE A 317 18.19 2.37 -5.70
N ALA A 318 18.87 1.36 -5.17
CA ALA A 318 18.25 0.09 -4.81
C ALA A 318 17.38 0.18 -3.54
N VAL A 319 17.85 0.92 -2.53
CA VAL A 319 17.18 1.02 -1.22
C VAL A 319 15.99 1.99 -1.24
N ALA A 320 16.06 3.09 -1.99
CA ALA A 320 15.00 4.10 -1.96
C ALA A 320 13.60 3.56 -2.38
N PRO A 321 13.44 2.77 -3.45
CA PRO A 321 12.16 2.14 -3.78
C PRO A 321 11.68 1.19 -2.69
N LEU A 322 12.60 0.42 -2.09
CA LEU A 322 12.28 -0.53 -1.03
C LEU A 322 11.69 0.20 0.19
N VAL A 323 12.37 1.26 0.66
CA VAL A 323 11.92 2.10 1.78
C VAL A 323 10.58 2.76 1.45
N PHE A 324 10.42 3.30 0.24
CA PHE A 324 9.15 3.86 -0.22
C PHE A 324 8.02 2.82 -0.16
N TRP A 325 8.25 1.61 -0.66
CA TRP A 325 7.24 0.55 -0.68
C TRP A 325 6.89 0.03 0.71
N ILE A 326 7.88 -0.11 1.59
CA ILE A 326 7.67 -0.46 3.01
C ILE A 326 6.82 0.63 3.67
N GLY A 327 7.20 1.90 3.53
CA GLY A 327 6.46 3.04 4.08
C GLY A 327 5.03 3.13 3.54
N TYR A 328 4.85 2.95 2.23
CA TYR A 328 3.53 2.90 1.60
C TYR A 328 2.66 1.76 2.14
N ARG A 329 3.23 0.55 2.29
CA ARG A 329 2.51 -0.61 2.83
C ARG A 329 2.17 -0.42 4.31
N ALA A 330 3.10 0.06 5.12
CA ALA A 330 2.90 0.36 6.53
C ALA A 330 1.79 1.40 6.70
N ARG A 331 1.87 2.51 5.97
CA ARG A 331 0.85 3.57 5.99
C ARG A 331 -0.51 3.08 5.51
N ARG A 332 -0.55 2.27 4.44
CA ARG A 332 -1.80 1.66 3.95
C ARG A 332 -2.42 0.72 4.99
N ARG A 333 -1.60 0.01 5.78
CA ARG A 333 -2.06 -0.85 6.88
C ARG A 333 -2.58 -0.02 8.06
N SER A 334 -1.87 1.05 8.44
CA SER A 334 -2.30 1.90 9.56
C SER A 334 -3.56 2.71 9.26
N THR A 335 -3.80 3.10 8.02
CA THR A 335 -5.02 3.80 7.60
C THR A 335 -6.19 2.86 7.29
N ARG A 336 -6.12 1.58 7.66
CA ARG A 336 -7.26 0.67 7.49
C ARG A 336 -8.39 1.09 8.44
N PRO A 337 -9.65 1.07 7.97
CA PRO A 337 -10.78 1.33 8.85
C PRO A 337 -10.87 0.27 9.95
N TRP A 338 -11.55 0.59 11.04
CA TRP A 338 -11.67 -0.27 12.22
C TRP A 338 -12.16 -1.68 11.86
N PHE A 339 -13.14 -1.82 10.95
CA PHE A 339 -13.68 -3.12 10.56
C PHE A 339 -12.68 -4.03 9.81
N ARG A 340 -11.53 -3.50 9.35
CA ARG A 340 -10.45 -4.27 8.69
C ARG A 340 -9.16 -4.39 9.51
N ARG A 341 -9.18 -3.98 10.77
CA ARG A 341 -8.06 -4.10 11.72
C ARG A 341 -8.60 -4.44 13.11
N LYS A 342 -7.72 -4.72 14.06
CA LYS A 342 -8.14 -4.79 15.46
C LYS A 342 -8.60 -3.42 15.94
N VAL A 343 -9.73 -3.38 16.63
CA VAL A 343 -10.26 -2.20 17.31
C VAL A 343 -9.54 -2.10 18.65
N ASN A 344 -8.45 -1.34 18.65
CA ASN A 344 -7.74 -0.99 19.86
C ASN A 344 -7.97 0.49 20.17
N GLU A 345 -8.23 0.79 21.43
CA GLU A 345 -8.37 2.15 21.93
C GLU A 345 -7.32 2.41 23.00
N GLU A 346 -6.80 3.63 23.04
CA GLU A 346 -5.88 4.08 24.06
C GLU A 346 -6.46 5.36 24.66
N GLY A 347 -6.30 5.53 25.97
CA GLY A 347 -6.84 6.66 26.70
C GLY A 347 -5.97 7.03 27.90
N MET A 348 -6.15 8.26 28.38
CA MET A 348 -5.55 8.71 29.63
C MET A 348 -6.46 8.40 30.81
N GLY A 349 -5.89 8.27 32.00
CA GLY A 349 -6.59 7.92 33.23
C GLY A 349 -6.80 6.42 33.41
N ARG A 350 -7.44 6.06 34.53
CA ARG A 350 -7.81 4.68 34.87
C ARG A 350 -9.03 4.22 34.07
N LEU A 351 -9.23 2.91 33.99
CA LEU A 351 -10.46 2.32 33.48
C LEU A 351 -11.63 2.73 34.37
N PRO A 352 -12.84 2.86 33.79
CA PRO A 352 -14.05 3.15 34.56
C PRO A 352 -14.29 2.09 35.63
N ASN A 353 -14.64 2.52 36.84
CA ASN A 353 -15.17 1.61 37.87
C ASN A 353 -16.63 1.31 37.54
N VAL A 354 -16.87 0.18 36.89
CA VAL A 354 -18.23 -0.27 36.56
C VAL A 354 -18.61 -1.43 37.48
N SER A 355 -19.68 -1.26 38.26
CA SER A 355 -20.30 -2.38 38.99
C SER A 355 -20.90 -3.35 37.98
N SER A 356 -20.52 -4.62 38.06
CA SER A 356 -21.05 -5.68 37.20
C SER A 356 -22.59 -5.67 37.24
N GLY A 357 -23.24 -5.44 36.10
CA GLY A 357 -24.70 -5.57 35.95
C GLY A 357 -25.48 -4.29 35.63
N THR A 358 -24.85 -3.13 35.54
CA THR A 358 -25.56 -1.90 35.12
C THR A 358 -25.55 -1.78 33.60
N LEU A 359 -26.68 -2.08 32.95
CA LEU A 359 -26.92 -1.69 31.56
C LEU A 359 -26.95 -0.15 31.51
N PRO A 360 -26.09 0.51 30.72
CA PRO A 360 -26.26 1.94 30.48
C PRO A 360 -27.59 2.17 29.74
N THR A 361 -28.36 3.13 30.23
CA THR A 361 -29.60 3.61 29.57
C THR A 361 -29.25 4.61 28.48
#